data_AF-A0A3N7CGA8-F1
#
_entry.id   AF-A0A3N7CGA8-F1
#
_cell.length_a   1.000
_cell.length_b   1.000
_cell.length_c   1.000
_cell.angle_alpha   90.00
_cell.angle_beta   90.00
_cell.angle_gamma   90.00
#
_symmetry.space_group_name_H-M   'P 1'
#
loop_
_entity.id
_entity.type
_entity.pdbx_description
1 polymer ?
#
loop_
_entity_poly.entity_id
_entity_poly.type
_entity_poly.pdbx_seq_one_letter_code
_entity_poly.pdbx_strand_id
1 'polypeptide(L)'
;MKAKTERTIKPTIASRKPWGRLDEETKIKIVSEVNNGLLSERAAGRKYGLPKSTIGMWRDKHNLATLLSPKTQDGPLAMDESKESKLLKKKIEELTKALSDAQLKNVALETMIEVAESELKIKIRKKRGTKQS
;
A
#
# COMPACT_ATOMS: atom_id res chain seq x y z
N MET A 1 -49.00 -7.53 -7.26
CA MET A 1 -48.27 -8.11 -8.41
C MET A 1 -47.16 -9.00 -7.88
N LYS A 2 -47.16 -10.31 -8.16
CA LYS A 2 -46.11 -11.22 -7.66
C LYS A 2 -44.90 -11.12 -8.59
N ALA A 3 -43.74 -10.73 -8.05
CA ALA A 3 -42.49 -10.68 -8.80
C ALA A 3 -42.17 -12.08 -9.35
N LYS A 4 -41.91 -12.17 -10.66
CA LYS A 4 -41.42 -13.42 -11.27
C LYS A 4 -40.02 -13.65 -10.74
N THR A 5 -39.86 -14.62 -9.83
CA THR A 5 -38.54 -15.10 -9.43
C THR A 5 -37.90 -15.77 -10.63
N GLU A 6 -36.81 -15.20 -11.14
CA GLU A 6 -35.99 -15.82 -12.18
C GLU A 6 -35.57 -17.21 -11.69
N ARG A 7 -36.04 -18.25 -12.40
CA ARG A 7 -35.60 -19.62 -12.13
C ARG A 7 -34.15 -19.71 -12.60
N THR A 8 -33.21 -19.56 -11.68
CA THR A 8 -31.80 -19.81 -11.96
C THR A 8 -31.64 -21.27 -12.34
N ILE A 9 -31.45 -21.53 -13.64
CA ILE A 9 -31.20 -22.87 -14.15
C ILE A 9 -29.85 -23.30 -13.57
N LYS A 10 -29.89 -24.25 -12.63
CA LYS A 10 -28.65 -24.78 -12.05
C LYS A 10 -27.87 -25.49 -13.15
N PRO A 11 -26.61 -25.13 -13.41
CA PRO A 11 -25.79 -25.80 -14.40
C PRO A 11 -25.59 -27.26 -13.98
N THR A 12 -26.21 -28.17 -14.73
CA THR A 12 -25.98 -29.62 -14.67
C THR A 12 -24.60 -29.94 -15.24
N ILE A 13 -24.03 -31.09 -14.88
CA ILE A 13 -22.68 -31.49 -15.30
C ILE A 13 -22.50 -31.40 -16.83
N ALA A 14 -23.54 -31.72 -17.59
CA ALA A 14 -23.56 -31.66 -19.05
C ALA A 14 -23.53 -30.23 -19.64
N SER A 15 -24.01 -29.21 -18.92
CA SER A 15 -24.00 -27.82 -19.41
C SER A 15 -22.75 -27.04 -19.01
N ARG A 16 -21.86 -27.64 -18.21
CA ARG A 16 -20.61 -26.99 -17.80
C ARG A 16 -19.63 -26.94 -18.96
N LYS A 17 -19.12 -25.74 -19.24
CA LYS A 17 -18.00 -25.50 -20.16
C LYS A 17 -16.77 -25.01 -19.39
N PRO A 18 -16.12 -25.87 -18.58
CA PRO A 18 -14.99 -25.44 -17.76
C PRO A 18 -13.77 -25.03 -18.60
N TRP A 19 -13.69 -25.50 -19.85
CA TRP A 19 -12.63 -25.18 -20.83
C TRP A 19 -12.97 -23.99 -21.71
N GLY A 20 -14.17 -23.42 -21.62
CA GLY A 20 -14.52 -22.23 -22.39
C GLY A 20 -13.64 -21.06 -21.96
N ARG A 21 -13.06 -20.33 -22.91
CA ARG A 21 -12.45 -19.03 -22.59
C ARG A 21 -13.58 -18.13 -22.08
N LEU A 22 -13.58 -17.92 -20.78
CA LEU A 22 -14.47 -17.00 -20.10
C LEU A 22 -13.88 -15.59 -20.19
N ASP A 23 -14.73 -14.57 -20.37
CA ASP A 23 -14.31 -13.17 -20.45
C ASP A 23 -13.64 -12.73 -19.15
N GLU A 24 -12.54 -11.98 -19.25
CA GLU A 24 -11.78 -11.52 -18.08
C GLU A 24 -12.65 -10.69 -17.12
N GLU A 25 -13.57 -9.87 -17.64
CA GLU A 25 -14.52 -9.11 -16.83
C GLU A 25 -15.38 -10.01 -15.93
N THR A 26 -15.83 -11.14 -16.47
CA THR A 26 -16.66 -12.07 -15.70
C THR A 26 -15.83 -12.85 -14.69
N LYS A 27 -14.56 -13.16 -14.99
CA LYS A 27 -13.62 -13.74 -14.00
C LYS A 27 -13.39 -12.78 -12.84
N ILE A 28 -13.15 -11.50 -13.13
CA ILE A 28 -12.95 -10.46 -12.11
C ILE A 28 -14.20 -10.33 -11.24
N LYS A 29 -15.40 -10.29 -11.83
CA LYS A 29 -16.68 -10.27 -11.09
C LYS A 29 -16.85 -11.49 -10.17
N ILE A 30 -16.52 -12.69 -10.63
CA ILE A 30 -16.62 -13.91 -9.81
C ILE A 30 -15.63 -13.85 -8.64
N VAL A 31 -14.39 -13.44 -8.88
CA VAL A 31 -13.35 -13.33 -7.85
C VAL A 31 -13.71 -12.26 -6.81
N SER A 32 -14.24 -11.12 -7.23
CA SER A 32 -14.66 -10.05 -6.31
C SER A 32 -15.85 -10.46 -5.44
N GLU A 33 -16.87 -11.13 -6.01
CA GLU A 33 -17.99 -11.69 -5.23
C GLU A 33 -17.52 -12.67 -4.15
N VAL A 34 -16.50 -13.49 -4.46
CA VAL A 34 -15.93 -14.45 -3.51
C VAL A 34 -15.07 -13.76 -2.44
N ASN A 35 -14.23 -12.80 -2.83
CA ASN A 35 -13.37 -12.07 -1.89
C ASN A 35 -14.17 -11.19 -0.92
N ASN A 36 -15.29 -10.61 -1.39
CA ASN A 36 -16.21 -9.84 -0.55
C ASN A 36 -17.08 -10.72 0.37
N GLY A 37 -16.96 -12.04 0.29
CA GLY A 37 -17.74 -12.98 1.10
C GLY A 37 -19.22 -13.10 0.70
N LEU A 38 -19.62 -12.51 -0.44
CA LEU A 38 -21.00 -12.61 -0.95
C LEU A 38 -21.34 -14.04 -1.36
N LEU A 39 -20.34 -14.79 -1.86
CA LEU A 39 -20.47 -16.19 -2.21
C LEU A 39 -19.27 -17.00 -1.72
N SER A 40 -19.52 -18.20 -1.21
CA SER A 40 -18.45 -19.20 -1.05
C SER A 40 -18.01 -19.74 -2.41
N GLU A 41 -16.77 -20.23 -2.53
CA GLU A 41 -16.26 -20.86 -3.76
C GLU A 41 -17.20 -21.96 -4.29
N ARG A 42 -17.79 -22.75 -3.38
CA ARG A 42 -18.75 -23.81 -3.71
C ARG A 42 -20.09 -23.27 -4.18
N ALA A 43 -20.52 -22.11 -3.68
CA ALA A 43 -21.74 -21.44 -4.13
C ALA A 43 -21.51 -20.79 -5.50
N ALA A 44 -20.38 -20.12 -5.70
CA ALA A 44 -19.97 -19.56 -6.98
C ALA A 44 -19.85 -20.66 -8.04
N GLY A 45 -19.23 -21.80 -7.73
CA GLY A 45 -19.16 -22.93 -8.65
C GLY A 45 -20.52 -23.49 -9.06
N ARG A 46 -21.51 -23.43 -8.16
CA ARG A 46 -22.90 -23.82 -8.47
C ARG A 46 -23.64 -22.77 -9.31
N LYS A 47 -23.39 -21.48 -9.07
CA LYS A 47 -24.02 -20.37 -9.80
C LYS A 47 -23.48 -20.25 -11.24
N TYR A 48 -22.16 -20.35 -11.39
CA TYR A 48 -21.47 -20.16 -12.68
C TYR A 48 -21.11 -21.46 -13.40
N GLY A 49 -21.36 -22.63 -12.79
CA GLY A 49 -21.08 -23.94 -13.42
C GLY A 49 -19.59 -24.28 -13.50
N LEU A 50 -18.78 -23.65 -12.65
CA LEU A 50 -17.33 -23.81 -12.62
C LEU A 50 -16.90 -24.72 -11.47
N PRO A 51 -15.80 -25.48 -11.61
CA PRO A 51 -15.24 -26.22 -10.49
C PRO A 51 -14.60 -25.24 -9.49
N LYS A 52 -14.71 -25.57 -8.19
CA LYS A 52 -14.15 -24.73 -7.11
C LYS A 52 -12.64 -24.45 -7.28
N SER A 53 -11.91 -25.40 -7.85
CA SER A 53 -10.47 -25.31 -8.06
C SER A 53 -10.10 -24.21 -9.06
N THR A 54 -10.89 -24.02 -10.12
CA THR A 54 -10.69 -22.95 -11.09
C THR A 54 -10.92 -21.58 -10.46
N ILE A 55 -11.94 -21.45 -9.62
CA ILE A 55 -12.23 -20.22 -8.89
C ILE A 55 -11.11 -19.91 -7.88
N GLY A 56 -10.63 -20.93 -7.15
CA GLY A 56 -9.48 -20.81 -6.25
C GLY A 56 -8.23 -20.34 -7.00
N MET A 57 -7.91 -20.96 -8.13
CA MET A 57 -6.77 -20.55 -8.96
C MET A 57 -6.89 -19.10 -9.45
N TRP A 58 -8.07 -18.64 -9.84
CA TRP A 58 -8.27 -17.24 -10.24
C TRP A 58 -8.12 -16.29 -9.07
N ARG A 59 -8.60 -16.65 -7.88
CA ARG A 59 -8.38 -15.88 -6.66
C ARG A 59 -6.88 -15.78 -6.34
N ASP A 60 -6.17 -16.90 -6.39
CA ASP A 60 -4.74 -16.91 -6.05
C ASP A 60 -3.93 -16.07 -7.05
N LYS A 61 -4.25 -16.16 -8.34
CA LYS A 61 -3.67 -15.29 -9.38
C LYS A 61 -4.01 -13.82 -9.16
N HIS A 62 -5.25 -13.50 -8.82
CA HIS A 62 -5.70 -12.13 -8.55
C HIS A 62 -5.01 -11.55 -7.31
N ASN A 63 -4.87 -12.34 -6.25
CA ASN A 63 -4.16 -11.96 -5.03
C ASN A 63 -2.68 -11.74 -5.31
N LEU A 64 -2.05 -12.64 -6.09
CA LEU A 64 -0.67 -12.47 -6.52
C LEU A 64 -0.48 -11.21 -7.36
N ALA A 65 -1.38 -10.95 -8.32
CA ALA A 65 -1.37 -9.73 -9.11
C ALA A 65 -1.54 -8.49 -8.23
N THR A 66 -2.41 -8.54 -7.21
CA THR A 66 -2.60 -7.44 -6.25
C THR A 66 -1.35 -7.18 -5.40
N LEU A 67 -0.60 -8.23 -5.04
CA LEU A 67 0.65 -8.11 -4.27
C LEU A 67 1.83 -7.62 -5.12
N LEU A 68 1.90 -8.05 -6.38
CA LEU A 68 2.99 -7.71 -7.30
C LEU A 68 2.75 -6.40 -8.05
N SER A 69 1.50 -5.97 -8.21
CA SER A 69 1.20 -4.68 -8.82
C SER A 69 1.69 -3.57 -7.90
N PRO A 70 2.56 -2.64 -8.38
CA PRO A 70 2.82 -1.41 -7.66
C PRO A 70 1.48 -0.72 -7.50
N LYS A 71 1.10 -0.45 -6.24
CA LYS A 71 -0.19 0.12 -5.84
C LYS A 71 -0.42 1.44 -6.57
N THR A 72 -1.01 1.40 -7.77
CA THR A 72 -1.59 2.57 -8.42
C THR A 72 -2.83 2.90 -7.61
N GLN A 73 -2.68 3.91 -6.77
CA GLN A 73 -3.68 4.38 -5.82
C GLN A 73 -4.82 5.02 -6.60
N ASP A 74 -5.85 4.25 -6.98
CA ASP A 74 -7.11 4.80 -7.49
C ASP A 74 -8.27 3.89 -7.04
N GLY A 75 -8.71 4.08 -5.80
CA GLY A 75 -9.91 3.42 -5.24
C GLY A 75 -10.11 3.82 -3.77
N PRO A 76 -11.34 4.14 -3.32
CA PRO A 76 -11.57 5.02 -2.19
C PRO A 76 -11.29 4.33 -0.84
N LEU A 77 -10.13 4.66 -0.25
CA LEU A 77 -9.69 4.27 1.10
C LEU A 77 -10.04 5.33 2.15
N ALA A 78 -11.26 5.85 2.09
CA ALA A 78 -11.70 7.01 2.88
C ALA A 78 -11.72 6.83 4.42
N MET A 79 -11.30 5.68 4.95
CA MET A 79 -11.29 5.40 6.40
C MET A 79 -9.90 5.23 7.03
N ASP A 80 -8.84 4.94 6.26
CA ASP A 80 -7.49 4.71 6.82
C ASP A 80 -6.48 5.82 6.48
N GLU A 81 -6.75 6.59 5.42
CA GLU A 81 -5.94 7.76 5.01
C GLU A 81 -5.82 8.80 6.14
N SER A 82 -6.84 8.94 6.99
CA SER A 82 -6.82 9.88 8.13
C SER A 82 -5.80 9.47 9.20
N LYS A 83 -5.60 8.16 9.42
CA LYS A 83 -4.63 7.68 10.42
C LYS A 83 -3.23 7.74 9.86
N GLU A 84 -3.04 7.29 8.62
CA GLU A 84 -1.75 7.35 7.94
C GLU A 84 -1.27 8.80 7.80
N SER A 85 -2.13 9.73 7.36
CA SER A 85 -1.78 11.15 7.26
C SER A 85 -1.43 11.77 8.62
N LYS A 86 -2.11 11.38 9.71
CA LYS A 86 -1.75 11.83 11.07
C LYS A 86 -0.39 11.29 11.50
N LEU A 87 -0.09 10.01 11.25
CA LEU A 87 1.21 9.43 11.57
C LEU A 87 2.33 10.07 10.76
N LEU A 88 2.08 10.35 9.47
CA LEU A 88 3.03 11.05 8.61
C LEU A 88 3.29 12.48 9.09
N LYS A 89 2.26 13.24 9.46
CA LYS A 89 2.40 14.59 10.02
C LYS A 89 3.24 14.60 11.30
N LYS A 90 2.99 13.66 12.22
CA LYS A 90 3.80 13.51 13.44
C LYS A 90 5.27 13.26 13.14
N LYS A 91 5.56 12.35 12.20
CA LYS A 91 6.95 12.09 11.78
C LYS A 91 7.62 13.33 11.19
N ILE A 92 6.88 14.10 10.39
CA ILE A 92 7.39 15.35 9.81
C ILE A 92 7.73 16.34 10.92
N GLU A 93 6.84 16.54 11.90
CA GLU A 93 7.05 17.43 13.05
C GLU A 93 8.26 17.00 13.92
N GLU A 94 8.40 15.70 14.17
CA GLU A 94 9.55 15.16 14.92
C GLU A 94 10.88 15.40 14.18
N LEU A 95 10.90 15.14 12.87
CA LEU A 95 12.09 15.32 12.05
C LEU A 95 12.46 16.79 11.87
N THR A 96 11.49 17.67 11.66
CA THR A 96 11.77 19.11 11.55
C THR A 96 12.32 19.68 12.85
N LYS A 97 11.81 19.23 14.00
CA LYS A 97 12.33 19.60 15.32
C LYS A 97 13.77 19.08 15.53
N ALA A 98 14.03 17.82 15.20
CA ALA A 98 15.38 17.27 15.31
C ALA A 98 16.39 18.02 14.42
N LEU A 99 15.94 18.43 13.23
CA LEU A 99 16.74 19.24 12.30
C LEU A 99 17.01 20.63 12.88
N SER A 100 15.99 21.32 13.41
CA SER A 100 16.19 22.64 14.03
C SER A 100 17.14 22.58 15.22
N ASP A 101 17.03 21.54 16.06
CA ASP A 101 17.90 21.36 17.21
C ASP A 101 19.36 21.11 16.79
N ALA A 102 19.58 20.34 15.73
CA ALA A 102 20.91 20.10 15.17
C ALA A 102 21.51 21.38 14.56
N GLN A 103 20.72 22.16 13.83
CA GLN A 103 21.15 23.44 13.29
C GLN A 103 21.52 24.43 14.40
N LEU A 104 20.69 24.54 15.45
CA LEU A 104 20.95 25.40 16.60
C LEU A 104 22.25 24.99 17.30
N LYS A 105 22.50 23.69 17.50
CA LYS A 105 23.76 23.19 18.05
C LYS A 105 24.96 23.58 17.19
N ASN A 106 24.87 23.44 15.87
CA ASN A 106 25.95 23.82 14.97
C ASN A 106 26.26 25.33 15.08
N VAL A 107 25.23 26.17 15.05
CA VAL A 107 25.39 27.63 15.21
C VAL A 107 25.99 27.97 16.58
N ALA A 108 25.55 27.32 17.65
CA ALA A 108 26.10 27.52 18.98
C ALA A 108 27.59 27.11 19.06
N LEU A 109 27.98 26.01 18.42
CA LEU A 109 29.38 25.58 18.36
C LEU A 109 30.24 26.52 17.52
N GLU A 110 29.74 26.97 16.38
CA GLU A 110 30.43 27.95 15.52
C GLU A 110 30.65 29.27 16.25
N THR A 111 29.61 29.80 16.89
CA THR A 111 29.70 31.05 17.67
C THR A 111 30.61 30.91 18.88
N MET A 112 30.60 29.77 19.58
CA MET A 112 31.53 29.49 20.68
C MET A 112 32.99 29.49 20.20
N ILE A 113 33.27 28.92 19.02
CA ILE A 113 34.60 28.97 18.41
C ILE A 113 35.01 30.42 18.10
N GLU A 114 34.10 31.21 17.51
CA GLU A 114 34.36 32.62 17.18
C GLU A 114 34.68 33.46 18.41
N VAL A 115 33.90 33.32 19.49
CA VAL A 115 34.14 34.03 20.77
C VAL A 115 35.48 33.59 21.39
N ALA A 116 35.78 32.30 21.41
CA ALA A 116 37.05 31.80 21.96
C ALA A 116 38.27 32.28 21.16
N GLU A 117 38.17 32.40 19.84
CA GLU A 117 39.24 32.91 18.99
C GLU A 117 39.42 34.42 19.12
N SER A 118 38.33 35.18 19.21
CA SER A 118 38.35 36.65 19.23
C SER A 118 38.66 37.23 20.62
N GLU A 119 37.97 36.78 21.66
CA GLU A 119 38.07 37.35 23.01
C GLU A 119 39.16 36.66 23.84
N LEU A 120 39.21 35.33 23.80
CA LEU A 120 40.16 34.54 24.60
C LEU A 120 41.48 34.28 23.87
N LYS A 121 41.58 34.63 22.58
CA LYS A 121 42.75 34.42 21.71
C LYS A 121 43.23 32.96 21.66
N ILE A 122 42.32 32.01 21.90
CA ILE A 122 42.60 30.57 21.82
C ILE A 122 42.40 30.13 20.38
N LYS A 123 43.45 29.63 19.72
CA LYS A 123 43.39 29.25 18.31
C LYS A 123 42.88 27.81 18.14
N ILE A 124 41.63 27.65 17.74
CA ILE A 124 40.95 26.35 17.63
C ILE A 124 40.91 25.88 16.17
N ARG A 125 40.57 26.75 15.22
CA ARG A 125 40.41 26.39 13.80
C ARG A 125 41.77 26.17 13.12
N LYS A 126 41.86 25.12 12.29
CA LYS A 126 43.03 24.88 11.45
C LYS A 126 43.15 25.96 10.37
N LYS A 127 44.38 26.39 10.06
CA LYS A 127 44.66 27.28 8.93
C LYS A 127 44.48 26.51 7.61
N ARG A 128 43.78 27.13 6.65
CA ARG A 128 43.68 26.59 5.27
C ARG A 128 45.10 26.42 4.69
N GLY A 129 45.36 25.27 4.07
CA GLY A 129 46.64 24.95 3.42
C GLY A 129 47.68 24.19 4.26
N THR A 130 47.36 23.82 5.51
CA THR A 130 48.27 22.96 6.30
C THR A 130 48.17 21.51 5.80
N LYS A 131 49.29 20.87 5.46
CA LYS A 131 49.35 19.48 4.99
C LYS A 131 48.67 18.56 6.02
N GLN A 132 47.65 17.82 5.61
CA GLN A 132 47.01 16.82 6.47
C GLN A 132 47.93 15.60 6.60
N SER A 133 48.13 15.14 7.84
CA SER A 133 48.77 13.86 8.17
C SER A 133 47.78 12.73 8.06
#